data_AF-A0A2S1LHE4-F1
#
_entry.id   AF-A0A2S1LHE4-F1
#
_cell.length_a   1.000
_cell.length_b   1.000
_cell.length_c   1.000
_cell.angle_alpha   90.00
_cell.angle_beta   90.00
_cell.angle_gamma   90.00
#
_symmetry.space_group_name_H-M   'P 1'
#
loop_
_entity.id
_entity.type
_entity.pdbx_description
1 polymer ?
#
loop_
_entity_poly.entity_id
_entity_poly.type
_entity_poly.pdbx_seq_one_letter_code
_entity_poly.pdbx_strand_id
1 'polypeptide(L)' 'MKHLQITLTDEQYDKLKAKLNAEAQKNMEHTTLSGFSITLNEAFPGASWLTVNMNGELDLGDVDWELK' A
#
# COMPACT_ATOMS: atom_id res chain seq x y z
N MET A 1 5.82 1.93 -23.77
CA MET A 1 5.51 2.19 -22.36
C MET A 1 6.71 1.71 -21.55
N LYS A 2 7.01 2.33 -20.41
CA LYS A 2 8.11 1.90 -19.53
C LYS A 2 7.52 1.15 -18.33
N HIS A 3 8.11 0.03 -17.95
CA HIS A 3 7.66 -0.83 -16.84
C HIS A 3 8.71 -0.91 -15.75
N LEU A 4 8.29 -0.84 -14.48
CA LEU A 4 9.12 -1.18 -13.33
C LEU A 4 8.82 -2.65 -12.97
N GLN A 5 9.86 -3.48 -12.96
CA GLN A 5 9.76 -4.86 -12.51
C GLN A 5 10.59 -5.02 -11.23
N ILE A 6 9.99 -5.62 -10.19
CA ILE A 6 10.64 -5.90 -8.91
C ILE A 6 10.73 -7.42 -8.78
N THR A 7 11.91 -7.93 -8.40
CA THR A 7 12.10 -9.35 -8.08
C THR A 7 12.13 -9.50 -6.56
N LEU A 8 11.29 -10.40 -6.04
CA LEU A 8 11.18 -10.65 -4.61
C LEU A 8 11.82 -11.99 -4.27
N THR A 9 12.50 -12.05 -3.12
CA THR A 9 12.83 -13.33 -2.49
C THR A 9 11.56 -14.02 -1.96
N ASP A 10 11.64 -15.32 -1.69
CA ASP A 10 10.52 -16.06 -1.10
C ASP A 10 10.04 -15.43 0.22
N GLU A 11 10.97 -14.98 1.07
CA GLU A 11 10.64 -14.31 2.34
C GLU A 11 9.88 -12.98 2.11
N GLN A 12 10.32 -12.17 1.15
CA GLN A 12 9.65 -10.90 0.80
C GLN A 12 8.27 -11.13 0.22
N TYR A 13 8.14 -12.15 -0.63
CA TYR A 13 6.86 -12.54 -1.21
C TYR A 13 5.88 -13.02 -0.12
N ASP A 14 6.34 -13.84 0.83
CA ASP A 14 5.52 -14.33 1.94
C ASP A 14 5.07 -13.19 2.85
N LYS A 15 5.96 -12.23 3.17
CA LYS A 15 5.59 -11.01 3.91
C LYS A 15 4.51 -10.21 3.19
N LEU A 16 4.64 -10.02 1.87
CA LEU A 16 3.66 -9.33 1.05
C LEU A 16 2.30 -10.04 1.08
N LYS A 17 2.29 -11.36 0.90
CA LYS A 17 1.06 -12.18 0.92
C LYS A 17 0.39 -12.15 2.28
N ALA A 18 1.15 -12.25 3.36
CA ALA A 18 0.63 -12.18 4.73
C ALA A 18 -0.04 -10.83 5.00
N LYS A 19 0.59 -9.71 4.61
CA LYS A 19 0.04 -8.36 4.76
C LYS A 19 -1.26 -8.20 3.96
N LEU A 20 -1.28 -8.60 2.69
CA LEU A 20 -2.48 -8.51 1.85
C LEU A 20 -3.64 -9.32 2.43
N ASN A 21 -3.38 -10.54 2.90
CA ASN A 21 -4.40 -11.39 3.50
C ASN A 21 -4.94 -10.78 4.81
N ALA A 22 -4.07 -10.24 5.66
CA ALA A 22 -4.48 -9.62 6.92
C ALA A 22 -5.35 -8.38 6.70
N GLU A 23 -5.00 -7.51 5.74
CA GLU A 23 -5.81 -6.33 5.43
C GLU A 23 -7.13 -6.70 4.73
N ALA A 24 -7.14 -7.72 3.86
CA ALA A 24 -8.37 -8.25 3.27
C ALA A 24 -9.31 -8.81 4.35
N GLN A 25 -8.76 -9.55 5.32
CA GLN A 25 -9.55 -10.11 6.42
C GLN A 25 -10.14 -9.01 7.32
N LYS A 26 -9.39 -7.97 7.67
CA LYS A 26 -9.92 -6.82 8.44
C LYS A 26 -11.10 -6.16 7.72
N ASN A 27 -10.96 -5.91 6.41
CA ASN A 27 -12.03 -5.32 5.60
C ASN A 27 -13.29 -6.20 5.57
N MET A 28 -13.13 -7.53 5.54
CA MET A 28 -14.26 -8.46 5.61
C MET A 28 -14.94 -8.49 6.98
N GLU A 29 -14.18 -8.49 8.07
CA GLU A 29 -14.70 -8.62 9.43
C GLU A 29 -15.48 -7.38 9.89
N HIS A 30 -15.06 -6.18 9.48
CA HIS A 30 -15.69 -4.97 9.99
C HIS A 30 -16.86 -4.45 9.16
N THR A 31 -17.17 -5.01 7.98
CA THR A 31 -18.11 -4.40 6.99
C THR A 31 -17.84 -2.91 6.72
N THR A 32 -16.65 -2.46 7.12
CA THR A 32 -16.11 -1.13 6.91
C THR A 32 -14.94 -1.32 5.98
N LEU A 33 -14.65 -0.29 5.18
CA LEU A 33 -13.33 -0.13 4.60
C LEU A 33 -12.34 0.10 5.78
N SER A 34 -11.98 -0.93 6.53
CA SER A 34 -11.02 -0.86 7.64
C SER A 34 -9.68 -1.37 7.14
N GLY A 35 -9.03 -0.49 6.42
CA GLY A 35 -7.75 -0.71 5.76
C GLY A 35 -7.34 0.51 4.96
N PHE A 36 -8.05 1.64 5.12
CA PHE A 36 -7.71 2.87 4.44
C PHE A 36 -7.78 4.06 5.40
N SER A 37 -6.91 5.03 5.19
CA SER A 37 -6.98 6.32 5.85
C SER A 37 -7.34 7.38 4.83
N ILE A 38 -8.31 8.24 5.21
CA ILE A 38 -8.60 9.47 4.49
C ILE A 38 -7.94 10.60 5.26
N THR A 39 -7.02 11.31 4.61
CA THR A 39 -6.39 12.50 5.16
C THR A 39 -6.76 13.69 4.28
N LEU A 40 -7.42 14.69 4.86
CA LEU A 40 -7.59 15.99 4.23
C LEU A 40 -6.34 16.82 4.53
N ASN A 41 -5.61 17.19 3.48
CA ASN A 41 -4.43 18.03 3.60
C ASN A 41 -4.80 19.46 3.19
N GLU A 42 -4.31 20.44 3.95
CA GLU A 42 -4.34 21.86 3.60
C GLU A 42 -2.91 22.40 3.69
N ALA A 43 -2.39 22.93 2.58
CA ALA A 43 -1.07 23.58 2.57
C ALA A 43 -1.17 25.10 2.80
N PHE A 44 -2.19 25.73 2.20
CA PHE A 44 -2.53 27.15 2.33
C PHE A 44 -3.94 27.39 1.75
N PRO A 45 -4.58 28.56 1.99
CA PRO A 45 -5.94 28.80 1.52
C PRO A 45 -6.12 28.54 0.02
N GLY A 46 -7.04 27.64 -0.32
CA GLY A 46 -7.32 27.23 -1.70
C GLY A 46 -6.47 26.07 -2.24
N ALA A 47 -5.51 25.55 -1.47
CA ALA A 47 -4.74 24.36 -1.82
C ALA A 47 -4.99 23.24 -0.82
N SER A 48 -6.04 22.46 -1.09
CA SER A 48 -6.37 21.25 -0.35
C SER A 48 -6.46 20.03 -1.27
N TRP A 49 -6.08 18.88 -0.74
CA TRP A 49 -6.21 17.60 -1.44
C TRP A 49 -6.56 16.48 -0.46
N LEU A 50 -7.25 15.48 -0.99
CA LEU A 50 -7.62 14.28 -0.26
C LEU A 50 -6.58 13.19 -0.56
N THR A 51 -5.91 12.68 0.47
CA THR A 51 -5.11 11.46 0.36
C THR A 51 -5.94 10.30 0.85
N VAL A 52 -6.02 9.25 0.04
CA VAL A 52 -6.68 7.99 0.37
C VAL A 52 -5.59 6.92 0.35
N ASN A 53 -5.12 6.49 1.52
CA ASN A 53 -4.14 5.40 1.59
C ASN A 53 -4.88 4.10 1.76
N MET A 54 -4.70 3.12 0.86
CA MET A 54 -5.31 1.80 0.99
C MET A 54 -4.23 0.76 1.32
N ASN A 55 -4.49 -0.06 2.33
CA ASN A 55 -3.70 -1.20 2.84
C ASN A 55 -2.39 -0.90 3.60
N GLY A 56 -2.18 0.36 3.98
CA GLY A 56 -1.03 0.80 4.79
C GLY A 56 0.32 0.61 4.08
N GLU A 57 1.40 0.79 4.84
CA GLU A 57 2.76 0.60 4.33
C GLU A 57 3.28 -0.79 4.69
N LEU A 58 4.10 -1.36 3.79
CA LEU A 58 4.84 -2.60 4.01
C LEU A 58 6.30 -2.36 3.65
N ASP A 59 7.18 -2.55 4.63
CA ASP A 59 8.61 -2.58 4.41
C ASP A 59 9.02 -3.97 3.91
N LEU A 60 9.51 -4.05 2.68
CA LEU A 60 10.04 -5.27 2.06
C LEU A 60 11.57 -5.37 2.21
N GLY A 61 12.23 -4.36 2.79
CA GLY A 61 13.68 -4.20 2.76
C GLY A 61 14.19 -3.84 1.36
N ASP A 62 15.48 -4.08 1.12
CA ASP A 62 16.09 -3.87 -0.18
C ASP A 62 15.53 -4.86 -1.22
N VAL A 63 15.08 -4.33 -2.36
CA VAL A 63 14.52 -5.12 -3.47
C VAL A 63 15.30 -4.89 -4.74
N ASP A 64 15.48 -5.94 -5.53
CA ASP A 64 16.06 -5.84 -6.86
C ASP A 64 15.00 -5.37 -7.86
N TRP A 65 15.32 -4.32 -8.63
CA TRP A 65 14.39 -3.76 -9.62
C TRP A 65 15.07 -3.40 -10.94
N GLU A 66 14.29 -3.44 -12.02
CA GLU A 66 14.72 -3.06 -13.37
C GLU A 66 13.63 -2.26 -14.11
N LEU A 67 14.06 -1.37 -15.01
CA LEU A 67 13.20 -0.64 -15.94
C LEU A 67 13.21 -1.34 -17.31
N LYS A 68 12.04 -1.75 -17.80
CA LYS A 68 11.82 -2.36 -19.12
C LYS A 68 11.10 -1.41 -20.08
#